data_AF-A0A8S3BW87-F1
#
_entry.id   AF-A0A8S3BW87-F1
#
_cell.length_a   1.000
_cell.length_b   1.000
_cell.length_c   1.000
_cell.angle_alpha   90.00
_cell.angle_beta   90.00
_cell.angle_gamma   90.00
#
_symmetry.space_group_name_H-M   'P 1'
#
loop_
_entity.id
_entity.type
_entity.pdbx_description
1 polymer ?
#
loop_
_entity_poly.entity_id
_entity_poly.type
_entity_poly.pdbx_seq_one_letter_code
_entity_poly.pdbx_strand_id
1 'polypeptide(L)'
;MIRPIQRLPSVLLLLERLLKYTPTTQIDYQILTNSINKLREVARKLNEERGKTEKHLSLFSIVNSIDNCPPELLAAHRDYLQKFNLIELSQELTGKRTHLTLFLFSDCIEITKLRVNTWKTPGVKSTKSYKHVALIQLSDIRSLFDIASSSCDENEQFGMLCSIDGQARQLIFRVADNNNMSISRSHLTDSMTSLTSLSTISSLNHTSKTEVLQHLAKAIAEERCLLDKTSLIENVGPENGPFTPLSSMDFMSDNDTLSTHSTMSATTTTSGLNSVGSALR
;
A
#
# COMPACT_ATOMS: atom_id res chain seq x y z
N MET A 1 -5.08 9.33 26.41
CA MET A 1 -3.75 9.96 26.62
C MET A 1 -3.37 10.68 25.31
N ILE A 2 -3.47 12.01 25.23
CA ILE A 2 -3.48 12.78 23.95
C ILE A 2 -2.28 13.75 23.81
N ARG A 3 -1.42 13.88 24.83
CA ARG A 3 -0.50 15.04 24.93
C ARG A 3 0.88 14.98 24.23
N PRO A 4 1.34 13.92 23.53
CA PRO A 4 2.55 14.05 22.71
C PRO A 4 2.32 14.83 21.39
N ILE A 5 1.11 14.76 20.83
CA ILE A 5 0.81 15.13 19.44
C ILE A 5 0.65 16.66 19.25
N GLN A 6 0.41 17.43 20.32
CA GLN A 6 0.02 18.86 20.24
C GLN A 6 1.08 19.87 20.69
N ARG A 7 2.25 19.44 21.19
CA ARG A 7 3.25 20.38 21.74
C ARG A 7 3.96 21.19 20.66
N LEU A 8 4.24 20.57 19.51
CA LEU A 8 5.03 21.18 18.44
C LEU A 8 4.31 22.37 17.76
N PRO A 9 3.00 22.29 17.44
CA PRO A 9 2.26 23.44 16.91
C PRO A 9 2.17 24.62 17.90
N SER A 10 2.00 24.34 19.20
CA SER A 10 1.92 25.41 20.21
C SER A 10 3.22 26.18 20.35
N VAL A 11 4.37 25.49 20.31
CA VAL A 11 5.70 26.14 20.35
C VAL A 11 5.94 26.95 19.08
N LEU A 12 5.53 26.45 17.91
CA LEU A 12 5.63 27.18 16.65
C LEU A 12 4.88 28.52 16.70
N LEU A 13 3.61 28.50 17.14
CA LEU A 13 2.81 29.73 17.30
C LEU A 13 3.43 30.72 18.28
N LEU A 14 4.07 30.23 19.34
CA LEU A 14 4.75 31.08 20.32
C LEU A 14 5.98 31.76 19.71
N LEU A 15 6.81 31.01 18.98
CA LEU A 15 8.00 31.56 18.32
C LEU A 15 7.63 32.54 17.21
N GLU A 16 6.57 32.27 16.43
CA GLU A 16 6.04 33.19 15.41
C GLU A 16 5.55 34.52 16.03
N ARG A 17 4.89 34.45 17.19
CA ARG A 17 4.50 35.64 17.95
C ARG A 17 5.70 36.41 18.45
N LEU A 18 6.71 35.73 18.98
CA LEU A 18 7.94 36.38 19.45
C LEU A 18 8.68 37.09 18.29
N LEU A 19 8.71 36.46 17.11
CA LEU A 19 9.37 37.02 15.92
C LEU A 19 8.69 38.32 15.48
N LYS A 20 7.36 38.40 15.56
CA LYS A 20 6.59 39.61 15.23
C LYS A 20 6.99 40.84 16.08
N TYR A 21 7.47 40.63 17.31
CA TYR A 21 7.88 41.69 18.22
C TYR A 21 9.40 41.88 18.30
N THR A 22 10.17 41.12 17.51
CA THR A 22 11.63 41.23 17.47
C THR A 22 12.05 42.06 16.24
N PRO A 23 12.84 43.14 16.40
CA PRO A 23 13.27 43.96 15.27
C PRO A 23 14.29 43.23 14.39
N THR A 24 14.20 43.44 13.08
CA THR A 24 14.99 42.75 12.03
C THR A 24 16.49 43.00 12.10
N THR A 25 16.90 44.06 12.78
CA THR A 25 18.32 44.46 12.95
C THR A 25 19.06 43.65 14.01
N GLN A 26 18.34 42.89 14.85
CA GLN A 26 18.96 42.09 15.92
C GLN A 26 19.32 40.68 15.44
N ILE A 27 20.43 40.16 15.97
CA ILE A 27 20.88 38.77 15.75
C ILE A 27 19.78 37.76 16.12
N ASP A 28 18.98 38.07 17.15
CA ASP A 28 17.88 37.26 17.63
C ASP A 28 16.79 37.05 16.58
N TYR A 29 16.56 38.03 15.69
CA TYR A 29 15.61 37.89 14.59
C TYR A 29 16.02 36.76 13.64
N GLN A 30 17.31 36.67 13.31
CA GLN A 30 17.85 35.60 12.45
C GLN A 30 17.81 34.24 13.14
N ILE A 31 18.19 34.18 14.42
CA ILE A 31 18.15 32.94 15.23
C ILE A 31 16.73 32.41 15.34
N LEU A 32 15.76 33.30 15.60
CA LEU A 32 14.37 32.95 15.77
C LEU A 32 13.73 32.51 14.44
N THR A 33 14.04 33.20 13.34
CA THR A 33 13.62 32.79 11.99
C THR A 33 14.14 31.40 11.63
N ASN A 34 15.43 31.14 11.87
CA ASN A 34 16.03 29.82 11.62
C ASN A 34 15.41 28.73 12.50
N SER A 35 15.12 29.04 13.77
CA SER A 35 14.48 28.12 14.71
C SER A 35 13.05 27.77 14.28
N ILE A 36 12.27 28.76 13.84
CA ILE A 36 10.92 28.55 13.29
C ILE A 36 10.98 27.66 12.05
N ASN A 37 11.91 27.92 11.12
CA ASN A 37 12.05 27.13 9.90
C ASN A 37 12.43 25.67 10.21
N LYS A 38 13.37 25.43 11.12
CA LYS A 38 13.72 24.08 11.57
C LYS A 38 12.53 23.37 12.23
N LEU A 39 11.74 24.09 13.02
CA LEU A 39 10.58 23.52 13.70
C LEU A 39 9.45 23.18 12.71
N ARG A 40 9.25 24.00 11.66
CA ARG A 40 8.34 23.68 10.54
C ARG A 40 8.77 22.43 9.78
N GLU A 41 10.07 22.27 9.55
CA GLU A 41 10.62 21.10 8.89
C GLU A 41 10.39 19.81 9.71
N VAL A 42 10.60 19.87 11.02
CA VAL A 42 10.26 18.77 11.93
C VAL A 42 8.76 18.48 11.92
N ALA A 43 7.91 19.51 11.91
CA ALA A 43 6.45 19.35 11.83
C ALA A 43 6.04 18.65 10.53
N ARG A 44 6.62 19.06 9.40
CA ARG A 44 6.39 18.46 8.08
C ARG A 44 6.81 17.00 8.06
N LYS A 45 8.03 16.70 8.51
CA LYS A 45 8.55 15.33 8.57
C LYS A 45 7.69 14.43 9.46
N LEU A 46 7.25 14.93 10.63
CA LEU A 46 6.35 14.17 11.51
C LEU A 46 4.99 13.90 10.84
N ASN A 47 4.45 14.87 10.12
CA ASN A 47 3.20 14.70 9.37
C ASN A 47 3.35 13.65 8.26
N GLU A 48 4.48 13.63 7.56
CA GLU A 48 4.79 12.61 6.54
C GLU A 48 4.94 11.21 7.15
N GLU A 49 5.69 11.07 8.25
CA GLU A 49 5.89 9.78 8.92
C GLU A 49 4.59 9.22 9.53
N ARG A 50 3.73 10.10 10.05
CA ARG A 50 2.39 9.72 10.51
C ARG A 50 1.55 9.17 9.35
N GLY A 51 1.57 9.85 8.20
CA GLY A 51 0.87 9.41 6.99
C GLY A 51 1.34 8.04 6.51
N LYS A 52 2.65 7.76 6.51
CA LYS A 52 3.21 6.45 6.14
C LYS A 52 2.73 5.33 7.08
N THR A 53 2.70 5.60 8.38
CA THR A 53 2.26 4.61 9.39
C THR A 53 0.77 4.28 9.25
N GLU A 54 -0.09 5.29 9.05
CA GLU A 54 -1.54 5.10 8.85
C GLU A 54 -1.84 4.32 7.56
N LYS A 55 -1.11 4.61 6.47
CA LYS A 55 -1.21 3.88 5.20
C LYS A 55 -0.76 2.42 5.31
N HIS A 56 0.31 2.15 6.05
CA HIS A 56 0.76 0.77 6.25
C HIS A 56 -0.21 -0.04 7.12
N LEU A 57 -0.82 0.59 8.13
CA LEU A 57 -1.86 -0.03 8.95
C LEU A 57 -3.13 -0.34 8.14
N SER A 58 -3.52 0.52 7.20
CA SER A 58 -4.67 0.25 6.33
C SER A 58 -4.39 -0.89 5.34
N LEU A 59 -3.19 -0.95 4.74
CA LEU A 59 -2.74 -2.09 3.92
C LEU A 59 -2.81 -3.40 4.70
N PHE A 60 -2.26 -3.43 5.93
CA PHE A 60 -2.27 -4.62 6.77
C PHE A 60 -3.71 -5.07 7.11
N SER A 61 -4.61 -4.13 7.39
CA SER A 61 -6.03 -4.43 7.62
C SER A 61 -6.69 -5.05 6.40
N ILE A 62 -6.44 -4.49 5.20
CA ILE A 62 -6.97 -5.01 3.93
C ILE A 62 -6.47 -6.42 3.67
N VAL A 63 -5.16 -6.67 3.73
CA VAL A 63 -4.58 -8.00 3.50
C VAL A 63 -5.14 -9.04 4.46
N ASN A 64 -5.28 -8.70 5.74
CA ASN A 64 -5.87 -9.61 6.72
C ASN A 64 -7.36 -9.89 6.48
N SER A 65 -8.07 -8.98 5.81
CA SER A 65 -9.46 -9.18 5.43
C SER A 65 -9.63 -10.05 4.18
N ILE A 66 -8.55 -10.30 3.42
CA ILE A 66 -8.54 -11.08 2.18
C ILE A 66 -8.01 -12.50 2.44
N ASP A 67 -8.82 -13.48 2.08
CA ASP A 67 -8.44 -14.88 2.13
C ASP A 67 -7.69 -15.31 0.88
N ASN A 68 -6.68 -16.15 1.06
CA ASN A 68 -5.70 -16.53 0.02
C ASN A 68 -5.07 -15.30 -0.67
N CYS A 69 -4.83 -14.23 0.08
CA CYS A 69 -4.16 -13.03 -0.41
C CYS A 69 -2.71 -13.37 -0.83
N PRO A 70 -2.25 -12.94 -2.01
CA PRO A 70 -0.85 -13.10 -2.41
C PRO A 70 0.08 -12.43 -1.40
N PRO A 71 1.21 -13.07 -1.01
CA PRO A 71 2.17 -12.48 -0.08
C PRO A 71 2.81 -11.21 -0.65
N GLU A 72 2.92 -11.14 -1.97
CA GLU A 72 3.37 -9.99 -2.74
C GLU A 72 2.53 -8.74 -2.46
N LEU A 73 1.28 -8.88 -1.96
CA LEU A 73 0.43 -7.73 -1.63
C LEU A 73 1.02 -6.87 -0.49
N LEU A 74 1.76 -7.49 0.43
CA LEU A 74 2.40 -6.85 1.60
C LEU A 74 3.78 -6.25 1.26
N ALA A 75 3.84 -5.37 0.27
CA ALA A 75 5.07 -4.65 -0.07
C ALA A 75 5.18 -3.31 0.68
N ALA A 76 6.39 -2.97 1.13
CA ALA A 76 6.63 -1.72 1.89
C ALA A 76 6.46 -0.44 1.06
N HIS A 77 6.62 -0.53 -0.27
CA HIS A 77 6.45 0.58 -1.20
C HIS A 77 4.99 0.77 -1.65
N ARG A 78 4.07 -0.06 -1.15
CA ARG A 78 2.68 -0.07 -1.59
C ARG A 78 1.81 0.79 -0.70
N ASP A 79 1.21 1.80 -1.30
CA ASP A 79 0.21 2.65 -0.66
C ASP A 79 -1.18 2.25 -1.13
N TYR A 80 -2.10 2.02 -0.19
CA TYR A 80 -3.52 1.89 -0.50
C TYR A 80 -4.09 3.24 -0.93
N LEU A 81 -4.75 3.28 -2.09
CA LEU A 81 -5.32 4.50 -2.68
C LEU A 81 -6.83 4.56 -2.52
N GLN A 82 -7.56 3.55 -3.00
CA GLN A 82 -9.04 3.60 -3.05
C GLN A 82 -9.66 2.20 -3.19
N LYS A 83 -10.93 2.07 -2.82
CA LYS A 83 -11.72 0.84 -2.97
C LYS A 83 -12.96 1.11 -3.80
N PHE A 84 -13.26 0.19 -4.72
CA PHE A 84 -14.45 0.22 -5.57
C PHE A 84 -15.21 -1.10 -5.50
N ASN A 85 -16.54 -1.01 -5.43
CA ASN A 85 -17.42 -2.18 -5.55
C ASN A 85 -17.88 -2.27 -7.00
N LEU A 86 -17.68 -3.43 -7.61
CA LEU A 86 -17.87 -3.66 -9.04
C LEU A 86 -18.71 -4.91 -9.29
N ILE A 87 -19.25 -5.03 -10.49
CA ILE A 87 -19.82 -6.26 -11.04
C ILE A 87 -19.05 -6.60 -12.31
N GLU A 88 -18.48 -7.79 -12.35
CA GLU A 88 -17.80 -8.30 -13.55
C GLU A 88 -18.82 -8.65 -14.65
N LEU A 89 -18.61 -8.10 -15.84
CA LEU A 89 -19.46 -8.35 -17.03
C LEU A 89 -18.79 -9.27 -18.05
N SER A 90 -17.45 -9.23 -18.16
CA SER A 90 -16.68 -10.02 -19.14
C SER A 90 -16.56 -11.50 -18.78
N GLN A 91 -16.65 -11.86 -17.49
CA GLN A 91 -16.56 -13.24 -16.97
C GLN A 91 -15.17 -13.90 -17.13
N GLU A 92 -14.14 -13.11 -17.43
CA GLU A 92 -12.76 -13.53 -17.63
C GLU A 92 -12.04 -13.95 -16.34
N LEU A 93 -12.45 -13.41 -15.17
CA LEU A 93 -11.81 -13.66 -13.88
C LEU A 93 -12.49 -14.78 -13.10
N THR A 94 -13.84 -14.76 -13.04
CA THR A 94 -14.60 -15.69 -12.20
C THR A 94 -15.48 -16.67 -12.98
N GLY A 95 -15.48 -16.59 -14.31
CA GLY A 95 -16.28 -17.45 -15.19
C GLY A 95 -17.79 -17.15 -15.16
N LYS A 96 -18.23 -16.13 -14.42
CA LYS A 96 -19.64 -15.70 -14.33
C LYS A 96 -19.76 -14.28 -13.82
N ARG A 97 -20.90 -13.63 -14.09
CA ARG A 97 -21.18 -12.30 -13.53
C ARG A 97 -21.25 -12.35 -12.00
N THR A 98 -20.31 -11.67 -11.35
CA THR A 98 -20.13 -11.72 -9.89
C THR A 98 -19.82 -10.32 -9.35
N HIS A 99 -20.30 -10.03 -8.14
CA HIS A 99 -19.86 -8.87 -7.39
C HIS A 99 -18.40 -9.02 -6.94
N LEU A 100 -17.60 -8.02 -7.26
CA LEU A 100 -16.19 -7.93 -6.93
C LEU A 100 -15.92 -6.64 -6.15
N THR A 101 -14.80 -6.64 -5.45
CA THR A 101 -14.23 -5.46 -4.83
C THR A 101 -12.82 -5.29 -5.36
N LEU A 102 -12.56 -4.12 -5.95
CA LEU A 102 -11.25 -3.70 -6.44
C LEU A 102 -10.60 -2.80 -5.38
N PHE A 103 -9.44 -3.20 -4.89
CA PHE A 103 -8.57 -2.37 -4.06
C PHE A 103 -7.45 -1.82 -4.94
N LEU A 104 -7.44 -0.50 -5.12
CA LEU A 104 -6.42 0.21 -5.89
C LEU A 104 -5.27 0.58 -4.97
N PHE A 105 -4.06 0.20 -5.37
CA PHE A 105 -2.81 0.60 -4.75
C PHE A 105 -1.97 1.43 -5.71
N SER A 106 -0.85 1.96 -5.22
CA SER A 106 0.08 2.80 -5.98
C SER A 106 0.72 2.13 -7.20
N ASP A 107 0.81 0.81 -7.21
CA ASP A 107 1.57 0.00 -8.18
C ASP A 107 0.80 -1.24 -8.67
N CYS A 108 -0.38 -1.54 -8.10
CA CYS A 108 -1.21 -2.66 -8.53
C CYS A 108 -2.68 -2.48 -8.16
N ILE A 109 -3.53 -3.33 -8.74
CA ILE A 109 -4.91 -3.55 -8.31
C ILE A 109 -5.09 -4.98 -7.79
N GLU A 110 -5.76 -5.11 -6.65
CA GLU A 110 -6.17 -6.39 -6.09
C GLU A 110 -7.69 -6.54 -6.27
N ILE A 111 -8.10 -7.56 -7.01
CA ILE A 111 -9.49 -7.90 -7.27
C ILE A 111 -9.88 -9.04 -6.35
N THR A 112 -10.98 -8.85 -5.62
CA THR A 112 -11.48 -9.81 -4.65
C THR A 112 -12.97 -10.07 -4.84
N LYS A 113 -13.41 -11.24 -4.40
CA LYS A 113 -14.82 -11.56 -4.25
C LYS A 113 -15.25 -11.36 -2.80
N LEU A 114 -16.36 -10.67 -2.59
CA LEU A 114 -16.97 -10.55 -1.26
C LEU A 114 -17.48 -11.91 -0.78
N ARG A 115 -17.12 -12.30 0.43
CA ARG A 115 -17.78 -13.39 1.15
C ARG A 115 -19.01 -12.87 1.86
N VAL A 116 -20.17 -13.41 1.48
CA VAL A 116 -21.38 -13.27 2.28
C VAL A 116 -21.26 -14.29 3.40
N ASN A 117 -21.19 -13.84 4.65
CA ASN A 117 -21.10 -14.71 5.82
C ASN A 117 -22.44 -15.44 6.01
N THR A 118 -22.66 -16.52 5.26
CA THR A 118 -23.75 -17.46 5.57
C THR A 118 -23.43 -18.10 6.91
N TRP A 119 -24.47 -18.25 7.73
CA TRP A 119 -24.42 -18.52 9.17
C TRP A 119 -23.40 -19.60 9.53
N LYS A 120 -22.48 -19.26 10.43
CA LYS A 120 -21.37 -20.13 10.80
C LYS A 120 -21.84 -21.20 11.80
N THR A 121 -21.39 -22.43 11.59
CA THR A 121 -21.32 -23.44 12.65
C THR A 121 -20.45 -22.92 13.81
N PRO A 122 -20.81 -23.17 15.08
CA PRO A 122 -19.99 -22.75 16.21
C PRO A 122 -18.62 -23.44 16.12
N GLY A 123 -17.54 -22.68 15.94
CA GLY A 123 -16.16 -23.19 16.07
C GLY A 123 -15.16 -22.84 14.97
N VAL A 124 -15.58 -22.48 13.75
CA VAL A 124 -14.64 -22.16 12.65
C VAL A 124 -14.63 -20.66 12.33
N LYS A 125 -13.55 -19.98 12.73
CA LYS A 125 -13.37 -18.53 12.63
C LYS A 125 -12.67 -18.11 11.33
N SER A 126 -13.21 -18.41 10.14
CA SER A 126 -12.77 -17.62 8.97
C SER A 126 -13.42 -16.23 9.04
N THR A 127 -12.71 -15.27 9.62
CA THR A 127 -13.16 -13.88 9.83
C THR A 127 -12.94 -13.01 8.59
N LYS A 128 -12.42 -13.58 7.50
CA LYS A 128 -12.03 -12.86 6.29
C LYS A 128 -13.22 -12.57 5.39
N SER A 129 -13.51 -11.28 5.18
CA SER A 129 -14.65 -10.78 4.42
C SER A 129 -14.46 -10.90 2.90
N TYR A 130 -13.23 -11.04 2.43
CA TYR A 130 -12.89 -11.09 1.01
C TYR A 130 -12.18 -12.40 0.67
N LYS A 131 -12.27 -12.80 -0.59
CA LYS A 131 -11.48 -13.89 -1.18
C LYS A 131 -10.73 -13.33 -2.38
N HIS A 132 -9.42 -13.55 -2.44
CA HIS A 132 -8.59 -13.19 -3.59
C HIS A 132 -9.16 -13.78 -4.90
N VAL A 133 -9.10 -12.99 -5.97
CA VAL A 133 -9.44 -13.40 -7.34
C VAL A 133 -8.26 -13.17 -8.27
N ALA A 134 -7.71 -11.95 -8.31
CA ALA A 134 -6.59 -11.62 -9.17
C ALA A 134 -5.81 -10.41 -8.64
N LEU A 135 -4.48 -10.44 -8.81
CA LEU A 135 -3.57 -9.33 -8.56
C LEU A 135 -3.00 -8.89 -9.91
N ILE A 136 -3.14 -7.61 -10.27
CA ILE A 136 -2.72 -7.08 -11.57
C ILE A 136 -1.86 -5.84 -11.32
N GLN A 137 -0.62 -5.82 -11.81
CA GLN A 137 0.24 -4.63 -11.71
C GLN A 137 -0.29 -3.52 -12.63
N LEU A 138 -0.14 -2.23 -12.30
CA LEU A 138 -0.64 -1.19 -13.22
C LEU A 138 0.22 -1.10 -14.49
N SER A 139 1.47 -1.54 -14.44
CA SER A 139 2.34 -1.78 -15.61
C SER A 139 1.71 -2.74 -16.64
N ASP A 140 0.94 -3.75 -16.18
CA ASP A 140 0.25 -4.71 -17.04
C ASP A 140 -1.04 -4.16 -17.65
N ILE A 141 -1.54 -3.01 -17.18
CA ILE A 141 -2.72 -2.34 -17.71
C ILE A 141 -2.32 -1.51 -18.93
N ARG A 142 -2.75 -1.96 -20.11
CA ARG A 142 -2.43 -1.31 -21.39
C ARG A 142 -3.33 -0.10 -21.64
N SER A 143 -4.64 -0.28 -21.47
CA SER A 143 -5.63 0.76 -21.74
C SER A 143 -6.83 0.64 -20.83
N LEU A 144 -7.37 1.80 -20.42
CA LEU A 144 -8.71 1.92 -19.86
C LEU A 144 -9.64 2.43 -20.95
N PHE A 145 -10.90 2.00 -20.94
CA PHE A 145 -11.91 2.51 -21.86
C PHE A 145 -13.25 2.70 -21.15
N ASP A 146 -13.86 3.84 -21.45
CA ASP A 146 -15.23 4.14 -21.05
C ASP A 146 -16.19 3.44 -22.02
N ILE A 147 -17.21 2.77 -21.48
CA ILE A 147 -18.31 2.20 -22.27
C ILE A 147 -19.57 3.01 -22.00
N ALA A 148 -19.98 3.82 -22.98
CA ALA A 148 -21.25 4.51 -22.97
C ALA A 148 -22.32 3.61 -23.64
N SER A 149 -23.36 3.22 -22.90
CA SER A 149 -24.51 2.53 -23.46
C SER A 149 -25.48 3.53 -24.07
N SER A 150 -26.05 3.22 -25.24
CA SER A 150 -27.07 4.05 -25.89
C SER A 150 -28.46 3.98 -25.21
N SER A 151 -28.61 3.16 -24.17
CA SER A 151 -29.80 3.05 -23.32
C SER A 151 -29.50 3.52 -21.90
N CYS A 152 -30.44 4.26 -21.31
CA CYS A 152 -30.24 5.05 -20.08
C CYS A 152 -29.97 4.25 -18.79
N ASP A 153 -30.12 2.93 -18.78
CA ASP A 153 -30.04 2.11 -17.55
C ASP A 153 -28.70 1.35 -17.41
N GLU A 154 -27.78 1.49 -18.37
CA GLU A 154 -26.50 0.76 -18.43
C GLU A 154 -25.25 1.68 -18.31
N ASN A 155 -25.43 2.91 -17.82
CA ASN A 155 -24.47 4.03 -17.94
C ASN A 155 -23.18 3.95 -17.10
N GLU A 156 -22.99 2.91 -16.28
CA GLU A 156 -21.86 2.82 -15.34
C GLU A 156 -20.85 1.72 -15.70
N GLN A 157 -20.69 1.46 -16.99
CA GLN A 157 -19.75 0.45 -17.49
C GLN A 157 -18.43 1.05 -17.94
N PHE A 158 -17.35 0.37 -17.59
CA PHE A 158 -16.02 0.66 -18.09
C PHE A 158 -15.27 -0.65 -18.30
N GLY A 159 -14.17 -0.59 -19.03
CA GLY A 159 -13.31 -1.75 -19.15
C GLY A 159 -11.83 -1.38 -19.16
N MET A 160 -11.02 -2.42 -19.07
CA MET A 160 -9.58 -2.32 -19.14
C MET A 160 -9.00 -3.50 -19.93
N LEU A 161 -7.97 -3.21 -20.71
CA LEU A 161 -7.13 -4.23 -21.35
C LEU A 161 -5.89 -4.42 -20.49
N CYS A 162 -5.69 -5.63 -19.97
CA CYS A 162 -4.56 -5.96 -19.12
C CYS A 162 -3.94 -7.31 -19.48
N SER A 163 -2.71 -7.53 -19.04
CA SER A 163 -2.06 -8.84 -19.10
C SER A 163 -2.26 -9.57 -17.78
N ILE A 164 -2.75 -10.80 -17.81
CA ILE A 164 -2.86 -11.66 -16.61
C ILE A 164 -2.34 -13.04 -17.01
N ASP A 165 -1.40 -13.59 -16.23
CA ASP A 165 -0.74 -14.87 -16.52
C ASP A 165 -0.08 -14.92 -17.92
N GLY A 166 0.41 -13.78 -18.41
CA GLY A 166 1.00 -13.64 -19.75
C GLY A 166 0.00 -13.61 -20.90
N GLN A 167 -1.31 -13.63 -20.62
CA GLN A 167 -2.37 -13.54 -21.62
C GLN A 167 -3.06 -12.17 -21.55
N ALA A 168 -3.30 -11.57 -22.72
CA ALA A 168 -4.08 -10.35 -22.81
C ALA A 168 -5.56 -10.67 -22.54
N ARG A 169 -6.15 -10.00 -21.53
CA ARG A 169 -7.55 -10.14 -21.14
C ARG A 169 -8.25 -8.78 -21.21
N GLN A 170 -9.46 -8.79 -21.76
CA GLN A 170 -10.35 -7.63 -21.77
C GLN A 170 -11.34 -7.76 -20.61
N LEU A 171 -11.17 -6.93 -19.59
CA LEU A 171 -12.05 -6.92 -18.44
C LEU A 171 -13.09 -5.82 -18.60
N ILE A 172 -14.36 -6.17 -18.34
CA ILE A 172 -15.47 -5.23 -18.39
C ILE A 172 -16.18 -5.27 -17.04
N PHE A 173 -16.38 -4.09 -16.46
CA PHE A 173 -16.97 -3.91 -15.15
C PHE A 173 -18.13 -2.92 -15.22
N ARG A 174 -19.10 -3.12 -14.33
CA ARG A 174 -20.09 -2.11 -13.95
C ARG A 174 -19.81 -1.67 -12.52
N VAL A 175 -19.94 -0.38 -12.23
CA VAL A 175 -19.85 0.09 -10.84
C VAL A 175 -21.11 -0.33 -10.08
N ALA A 176 -20.94 -0.82 -8.86
CA ALA A 176 -22.05 -1.25 -8.02
C ALA A 176 -22.44 -0.14 -7.04
N ASP A 177 -23.73 0.17 -6.98
CA ASP A 177 -24.26 1.05 -5.94
C ASP A 177 -24.07 0.43 -4.55
N ASN A 178 -23.51 1.22 -3.63
CA ASN A 178 -23.26 0.83 -2.25
C ASN A 178 -24.54 0.48 -1.46
N ASN A 179 -25.73 0.77 -2.01
CA ASN A 179 -27.03 0.54 -1.38
C ASN A 179 -27.48 -0.94 -1.39
N ASN A 180 -26.83 -1.82 -2.17
CA ASN A 180 -27.26 -3.21 -2.37
C ASN A 180 -26.38 -4.27 -1.68
N MET A 181 -25.69 -3.94 -0.59
CA MET A 181 -24.98 -4.95 0.21
C MET A 181 -25.90 -5.75 1.16
N SER A 182 -27.20 -5.82 0.87
CA SER A 182 -28.12 -6.86 1.37
C SER A 182 -28.38 -7.87 0.25
N ILE A 183 -27.47 -8.84 0.09
CA ILE A 183 -27.66 -9.94 -0.86
C ILE A 183 -28.77 -10.85 -0.34
N SER A 184 -30.01 -10.51 -0.67
CA SER A 184 -31.14 -11.45 -0.66
C SER A 184 -31.04 -12.31 -1.91
N ARG A 185 -30.73 -13.59 -1.73
CA ARG A 185 -30.99 -14.60 -2.75
C ARG A 185 -32.49 -14.81 -2.86
N SER A 186 -33.13 -14.21 -3.86
CA SER A 186 -34.42 -14.67 -4.38
C SER A 186 -34.44 -14.35 -5.86
N HIS A 187 -34.16 -15.35 -6.70
CA HIS A 187 -35.18 -16.00 -7.51
C HIS A 187 -35.82 -15.05 -8.53
N LEU A 188 -35.59 -15.37 -9.80
CA LEU A 188 -36.51 -15.14 -10.90
C LEU A 188 -37.97 -15.27 -10.42
N THR A 189 -38.76 -14.21 -10.56
CA THR A 189 -40.17 -14.26 -10.97
C THR A 189 -40.62 -12.86 -11.39
N ASP A 190 -41.37 -12.83 -12.48
CA ASP A 190 -41.98 -11.67 -13.13
C ASP A 190 -42.84 -10.77 -12.23
N SER A 191 -43.03 -9.55 -12.72
CA SER A 191 -44.19 -8.65 -12.56
C SER A 191 -44.00 -7.42 -11.67
N MET A 192 -43.94 -6.28 -12.36
CA MET A 192 -44.72 -5.05 -12.15
C MET A 192 -45.32 -4.81 -10.75
N THR A 193 -44.91 -3.72 -10.09
CA THR A 193 -45.81 -2.60 -9.68
C THR A 193 -45.08 -1.48 -8.93
N SER A 194 -45.16 -0.28 -9.51
CA SER A 194 -45.40 1.06 -8.93
C SER A 194 -44.76 1.52 -7.60
N LEU A 195 -43.88 2.51 -7.75
CA LEU A 195 -43.84 3.84 -7.11
C LEU A 195 -44.22 3.97 -5.62
N THR A 196 -43.30 4.51 -4.81
CA THR A 196 -43.64 5.58 -3.84
C THR A 196 -42.40 6.35 -3.35
N SER A 197 -42.48 7.68 -3.52
CA SER A 197 -42.09 8.74 -2.57
C SER A 197 -40.63 9.19 -2.42
N LEU A 198 -40.42 10.46 -2.79
CA LEU A 198 -39.32 11.34 -2.41
C LEU A 198 -39.10 11.38 -0.89
N SER A 199 -37.82 11.44 -0.46
CA SER A 199 -37.22 12.64 0.16
C SER A 199 -35.95 12.28 0.94
N THR A 200 -35.06 13.27 1.04
CA THR A 200 -34.05 13.44 2.09
C THR A 200 -32.60 13.09 1.70
N ILE A 201 -31.90 14.15 1.28
CA ILE A 201 -30.52 14.52 1.62
C ILE A 201 -29.69 13.36 2.18
N SER A 202 -28.87 12.77 1.32
CA SER A 202 -27.67 12.07 1.77
C SER A 202 -26.53 12.36 0.81
N SER A 203 -25.47 12.97 1.34
CA SER A 203 -24.13 12.84 0.79
C SER A 203 -23.70 11.38 0.96
N LEU A 204 -24.21 10.52 0.09
CA LEU A 204 -23.80 9.13 -0.01
C LEU A 204 -22.70 9.10 -1.08
N ASN A 205 -21.53 8.56 -0.71
CA ASN A 205 -20.42 8.31 -1.61
C ASN A 205 -20.85 7.28 -2.67
N HIS A 206 -21.56 7.72 -3.69
CA HIS A 206 -21.74 7.00 -4.94
C HIS A 206 -20.42 7.15 -5.69
N THR A 207 -19.64 6.07 -5.77
CA THR A 207 -18.46 6.07 -6.63
C THR A 207 -18.94 6.02 -8.06
N SER A 208 -19.00 7.17 -8.74
CA SER A 208 -19.35 7.21 -10.15
C SER A 208 -18.28 6.47 -10.96
N LYS A 209 -18.64 5.83 -12.06
CA LYS A 209 -17.71 5.32 -13.07
C LYS A 209 -16.59 6.32 -13.41
N THR A 210 -16.91 7.62 -13.48
CA THR A 210 -15.93 8.68 -13.72
C THR A 210 -14.89 8.75 -12.61
N GLU A 211 -15.28 8.58 -11.35
CA GLU A 211 -14.36 8.53 -10.22
C GLU A 211 -13.41 7.32 -10.34
N VAL A 212 -13.96 6.14 -10.64
CA VAL A 212 -13.15 4.92 -10.82
C VAL A 212 -12.11 5.12 -11.91
N LEU A 213 -12.54 5.59 -13.08
CA LEU A 213 -11.66 5.84 -14.21
C LEU A 213 -10.61 6.92 -13.90
N GLN A 214 -10.99 7.99 -13.21
CA GLN A 214 -10.07 9.05 -12.81
C GLN A 214 -8.98 8.54 -11.86
N HIS A 215 -9.36 7.76 -10.84
CA HIS A 215 -8.41 7.20 -9.89
C HIS A 215 -7.47 6.19 -10.55
N LEU A 216 -8.00 5.30 -11.40
CA LEU A 216 -7.18 4.33 -12.14
C LEU A 216 -6.23 5.03 -13.11
N ALA A 217 -6.72 5.97 -13.91
CA ALA A 217 -5.91 6.70 -14.88
C ALA A 217 -4.79 7.51 -14.18
N LYS A 218 -5.11 8.14 -13.04
CA LYS A 218 -4.12 8.86 -12.23
C LYS A 218 -3.03 7.91 -11.72
N ALA A 219 -3.41 6.78 -11.11
CA ALA A 219 -2.45 5.83 -10.56
C ALA A 219 -1.53 5.25 -11.65
N ILE A 220 -2.09 4.85 -12.80
CA ILE A 220 -1.32 4.36 -13.95
C ILE A 220 -0.33 5.41 -14.46
N ALA A 221 -0.75 6.68 -14.56
CA ALA A 221 0.11 7.76 -15.02
C ALA A 221 1.26 8.05 -14.03
N GLU A 222 0.98 8.02 -12.73
CA GLU A 222 1.98 8.20 -11.68
C GLU A 222 3.03 7.07 -11.69
N GLU A 223 2.60 5.81 -11.81
CA GLU A 223 3.52 4.66 -11.90
C GLU A 223 4.42 4.76 -13.14
N ARG A 224 3.84 5.03 -14.32
CA ARG A 224 4.61 5.19 -15.57
C ARG A 224 5.62 6.34 -15.47
N CYS A 225 5.28 7.45 -14.82
CA CYS A 225 6.21 8.57 -14.60
C CYS A 225 7.36 8.21 -13.65
N LEU A 226 7.12 7.37 -12.65
CA LEU A 226 8.17 6.90 -11.73
C LEU A 226 9.15 5.93 -12.41
N LEU A 227 8.63 5.05 -13.28
CA LEU A 227 9.46 4.14 -14.09
C LEU A 227 10.38 4.91 -15.05
N ASP A 228 9.88 5.98 -15.67
CA ASP A 228 10.69 6.83 -16.54
C ASP A 228 11.84 7.51 -15.77
N LYS A 229 11.56 8.03 -14.57
CA LYS A 229 12.57 8.64 -13.68
C LYS A 229 13.66 7.67 -13.21
N THR A 230 13.30 6.42 -12.93
CA THR A 230 14.27 5.40 -12.50
C THR A 230 15.16 4.97 -13.67
N SER A 231 14.61 4.85 -14.88
CA SER A 231 15.39 4.57 -16.09
C SER A 231 16.41 5.66 -16.43
N LEU A 232 16.10 6.93 -16.12
CA LEU A 232 17.04 8.04 -16.30
C LEU A 232 18.24 7.98 -15.33
N ILE A 233 18.08 7.37 -14.15
CA ILE A 233 19.15 7.25 -13.15
C ILE A 233 20.12 6.12 -13.51
N GLU A 234 19.65 5.02 -14.10
CA GLU A 234 20.51 3.90 -14.52
C GLU A 234 21.38 4.21 -15.76
N ASN A 235 21.07 5.26 -16.52
CA ASN A 235 21.82 5.63 -17.73
C ASN A 235 23.03 6.55 -17.48
N VAL A 236 23.36 6.86 -16.22
CA VAL A 236 24.63 7.55 -15.87
C VAL A 236 25.69 6.48 -15.55
N GLY A 237 26.23 5.86 -16.59
CA GLY A 237 27.43 5.03 -16.48
C GLY A 237 28.65 5.88 -16.09
N PRO A 238 29.64 5.32 -15.36
CA PRO A 238 30.83 6.08 -14.98
C PRO A 238 31.64 6.39 -16.25
N GLU A 239 31.97 7.66 -16.47
CA GLU A 239 32.96 8.03 -17.47
C GLU A 239 34.30 7.35 -17.14
N ASN A 240 34.68 6.39 -17.98
CA ASN A 240 35.98 5.75 -17.96
C ASN A 240 37.04 6.73 -18.46
N GLY A 241 37.62 7.52 -17.54
CA GLY A 241 38.92 8.15 -17.74
C GLY A 241 40.04 7.12 -17.53
N PRO A 242 41.15 7.16 -18.31
CA PRO A 242 42.21 6.17 -18.18
C PRO A 242 43.05 6.46 -16.94
N PHE A 243 42.79 5.75 -15.84
CA PHE A 243 43.71 5.69 -14.71
C PHE A 243 44.77 4.62 -14.99
N THR A 244 46.02 5.06 -15.17
CA THR A 244 47.20 4.22 -15.11
C THR A 244 47.61 4.04 -13.63
N PRO A 245 47.92 2.82 -13.15
CA PRO A 245 48.54 2.66 -11.85
C PRO A 245 50.06 2.71 -12.01
N LEU A 246 50.71 3.70 -11.39
CA LEU A 246 52.17 3.72 -11.26
C LEU A 246 52.57 3.27 -9.84
N SER A 247 53.56 2.39 -9.84
CA SER A 247 54.14 1.61 -8.75
C SER A 247 54.86 2.41 -7.67
N SER A 248 54.82 1.85 -6.45
CA SER A 248 55.93 1.66 -5.49
C SER A 248 56.83 2.85 -5.14
N MET A 249 56.72 3.30 -3.89
CA MET A 249 57.86 3.81 -3.11
C MET A 249 57.76 3.32 -1.66
N ASP A 250 58.75 2.51 -1.28
CA ASP A 250 59.07 2.14 0.10
C ASP A 250 59.54 3.36 0.89
N PHE A 251 59.13 3.48 2.15
CA PHE A 251 59.96 4.09 3.19
C PHE A 251 59.65 3.49 4.57
N MET A 252 60.75 3.13 5.25
CA MET A 252 60.87 2.47 6.56
C MET A 252 60.31 3.29 7.74
N SER A 253 59.84 2.62 8.79
CA SER A 253 60.41 2.75 10.16
C SER A 253 59.69 1.87 11.20
N ASP A 254 60.51 0.99 11.79
CA ASP A 254 60.60 0.48 13.16
C ASP A 254 59.48 0.81 14.19
N ASN A 255 58.95 -0.22 14.87
CA ASN A 255 59.32 -0.53 16.26
C ASN A 255 58.55 -1.75 16.84
N ASP A 256 59.32 -2.78 17.19
CA ASP A 256 59.36 -3.49 18.47
C ASP A 256 58.09 -4.06 19.16
N THR A 257 58.02 -5.40 19.12
CA THR A 257 57.93 -6.35 20.26
C THR A 257 56.86 -6.17 21.34
N LEU A 258 55.99 -7.18 21.54
CA LEU A 258 56.24 -8.26 22.52
C LEU A 258 55.20 -9.39 22.39
N SER A 259 55.71 -10.61 22.29
CA SER A 259 55.04 -11.90 22.37
C SER A 259 54.46 -12.20 23.77
N THR A 260 53.48 -13.11 23.86
CA THR A 260 53.69 -14.39 24.58
C THR A 260 52.54 -15.38 24.32
N HIS A 261 52.93 -16.57 23.87
CA HIS A 261 52.19 -17.82 23.86
C HIS A 261 52.43 -18.60 25.17
N SER A 262 51.44 -19.36 25.65
CA SER A 262 51.54 -20.59 26.48
C SER A 262 50.09 -21.15 26.61
N THR A 263 49.64 -22.27 26.05
CA THR A 263 49.98 -23.71 26.13
C THR A 263 49.64 -24.40 27.47
N MET A 264 48.59 -25.26 27.42
CA MET A 264 48.35 -26.50 28.20
C MET A 264 48.15 -26.41 29.73
N SER A 265 47.36 -27.23 30.44
CA SER A 265 46.85 -28.59 30.22
C SER A 265 45.71 -28.97 31.20
N ALA A 266 45.03 -30.06 30.82
CA ALA A 266 44.13 -30.99 31.52
C ALA A 266 43.96 -30.98 33.05
N THR A 267 42.75 -31.33 33.53
CA THR A 267 42.41 -32.59 34.26
C THR A 267 40.93 -32.61 34.69
N THR A 268 40.16 -33.63 34.26
CA THR A 268 39.49 -34.70 35.05
C THR A 268 38.38 -34.19 35.98
N THR A 269 37.12 -34.64 35.92
CA THR A 269 36.62 -35.96 36.39
C THR A 269 35.11 -36.11 36.12
N THR A 270 34.72 -37.32 35.65
CA THR A 270 33.58 -38.19 36.07
C THR A 270 32.19 -37.57 36.24
N SER A 271 31.05 -38.10 35.81
CA SER A 271 30.51 -39.46 35.65
C SER A 271 29.10 -39.24 35.03
N GLY A 272 28.58 -39.98 34.06
CA GLY A 272 28.32 -41.41 34.13
C GLY A 272 26.80 -41.66 34.26
N LEU A 273 26.24 -42.32 33.24
CA LEU A 273 25.16 -43.32 33.28
C LEU A 273 23.68 -42.89 33.01
N ASN A 274 23.20 -43.45 31.88
CA ASN A 274 21.93 -44.21 31.69
C ASN A 274 20.62 -43.40 31.60
N SER A 275 19.57 -43.77 30.85
CA SER A 275 19.19 -44.97 30.08
C SER A 275 17.94 -44.57 29.25
N VAL A 276 17.86 -44.87 27.95
CA VAL A 276 17.03 -45.93 27.31
C VAL A 276 15.51 -45.92 27.64
N GLY A 277 14.71 -45.87 26.55
CA GLY A 277 13.34 -46.41 26.44
C GLY A 277 12.22 -45.44 26.82
N SER A 278 11.01 -45.46 26.26
CA SER A 278 10.36 -46.28 25.25
C SER A 278 8.93 -45.72 25.09
N ALA A 279 8.44 -45.67 23.85
CA ALA A 279 7.07 -45.98 23.37
C ALA A 279 5.79 -45.40 24.04
N LEU A 280 4.89 -44.99 23.14
CA LEU A 280 3.42 -45.14 23.16
C LEU A 280 2.59 -44.35 24.19
N ARG A 281 1.85 -43.35 23.70
CA ARG A 281 0.39 -43.43 23.56
C ARG A 281 -0.15 -42.35 22.61
#